data_AF-A0A849ZPT0-F1
#
_entry.id   AF-A0A849ZPT0-F1
#
_cell.length_a   1.000
_cell.length_b   1.000
_cell.length_c   1.000
_cell.angle_alpha   90.00
_cell.angle_beta   90.00
_cell.angle_gamma   90.00
#
_symmetry.space_group_name_H-M   'P 1'
#
loop_
_entity.id
_entity.type
_entity.pdbx_description
1 polymer ?
#
loop_
_entity_poly.entity_id
_entity_poly.type
_entity_poly.pdbx_seq_one_letter_code
_entity_poly.pdbx_strand_id
1 'polypeptide(L)'
;MTDRLDSPDDYLKRYPRICAHIIAESLGYATPTTAARILKDAKEGRENGCEWIASCYRCNPRPAVERAIRLRAHHRGYMAEYRTALAIVRRQLDSGESPLFASWF
;
A
#
# COMPACT_ATOMS: atom_id res chain seq x y z
N MET A 1 3.25 26.14 1.27
CA MET A 1 3.58 25.32 2.45
C MET A 1 3.48 23.87 2.03
N THR A 2 4.60 23.19 1.78
CA THR A 2 4.58 21.78 1.39
C THR A 2 4.22 20.98 2.63
N ASP A 3 3.03 20.40 2.65
CA ASP A 3 2.57 19.55 3.75
C ASP A 3 3.59 18.42 3.96
N ARG A 4 4.25 18.40 5.12
CA ARG A 4 5.35 17.51 5.40
C ARG A 4 4.77 16.15 5.79
N LEU A 5 4.94 15.16 4.93
CA LEU A 5 4.45 13.81 5.16
C LEU A 5 5.52 13.03 5.95
N ASP A 6 5.40 13.00 7.27
CA ASP A 6 6.42 12.41 8.14
C ASP A 6 6.06 10.98 8.59
N SER A 7 4.77 10.61 8.55
CA SER A 7 4.29 9.30 9.02
C SER A 7 3.61 8.48 7.91
N PRO A 8 3.54 7.12 8.05
CA PRO A 8 2.70 6.30 7.18
C PRO A 8 1.25 6.77 7.13
N ASP A 9 0.69 7.26 8.24
CA ASP A 9 -0.69 7.75 8.27
C ASP A 9 -0.90 8.99 7.41
N ASP A 10 0.09 9.89 7.35
CA ASP A 10 0.06 11.05 6.44
C ASP A 10 0.04 10.60 4.98
N TYR A 11 0.84 9.58 4.65
CA TYR A 11 0.84 8.98 3.32
C TYR A 11 -0.48 8.26 3.01
N LEU A 12 -1.08 7.58 3.97
CA LEU A 12 -2.35 6.89 3.80
C LEU A 12 -3.48 7.90 3.54
N LYS A 13 -3.53 8.99 4.31
CA LYS A 13 -4.48 10.10 4.13
C LYS A 13 -4.27 10.82 2.80
N ARG A 14 -3.01 11.07 2.42
CA ARG A 14 -2.68 11.81 1.21
C ARG A 14 -2.83 11.00 -0.07
N TYR A 15 -2.53 9.71 -0.03
CA TYR A 15 -2.49 8.82 -1.21
C TYR A 15 -3.29 7.51 -1.02
N PRO A 16 -4.57 7.57 -0.64
CA PRO A 16 -5.37 6.38 -0.35
C PRO A 16 -5.51 5.45 -1.56
N ARG A 17 -5.60 6.02 -2.77
CA ARG A 17 -5.72 5.27 -4.02
C ARG A 17 -4.44 4.52 -4.39
N ILE A 18 -3.28 5.13 -4.15
CA ILE A 18 -1.99 4.48 -4.41
C ILE A 18 -1.80 3.35 -3.41
N CYS A 19 -2.10 3.58 -2.13
CA CYS A 19 -2.06 2.54 -1.11
C CYS A 19 -2.98 1.36 -1.49
N ALA A 20 -4.21 1.61 -1.94
CA ALA A 20 -5.10 0.56 -2.40
C ALA A 20 -4.55 -0.24 -3.60
N HIS A 21 -3.85 0.40 -4.54
CA HIS A 21 -3.18 -0.32 -5.63
C HIS A 21 -1.96 -1.12 -5.16
N ILE A 22 -1.22 -0.65 -4.14
CA ILE A 22 -0.13 -1.44 -3.53
C ILE A 22 -0.70 -2.68 -2.85
N ILE A 23 -1.82 -2.54 -2.13
CA ILE A 23 -2.53 -3.68 -1.52
C ILE A 23 -2.93 -4.69 -2.60
N ALA A 24 -3.57 -4.23 -3.68
CA ALA A 24 -3.99 -5.09 -4.79
C ALA A 24 -2.82 -5.77 -5.51
N GLU A 25 -1.72 -5.04 -5.78
CA GLU A 25 -0.49 -5.60 -6.38
C GLU A 25 0.16 -6.64 -5.47
N SER A 26 0.06 -6.45 -4.15
CA SER A 26 0.57 -7.41 -3.16
C SER A 26 -0.37 -8.60 -2.94
N LEU A 27 -1.47 -8.73 -3.68
CA LEU A 27 -2.51 -9.74 -3.46
C LEU A 27 -3.05 -9.71 -2.02
N GLY A 28 -3.24 -8.52 -1.45
CA GLY A 28 -3.74 -8.34 -0.09
C GLY A 28 -2.69 -8.47 1.02
N TYR A 29 -1.46 -8.91 0.76
CA TYR A 29 -0.40 -9.06 1.78
C TYR A 29 -0.13 -7.77 2.56
N ALA A 30 -0.16 -6.62 1.90
CA ALA A 30 0.01 -5.34 2.57
C ALA A 30 -1.29 -4.91 3.28
N THR A 31 -1.21 -4.64 4.58
CA THR A 31 -2.22 -3.83 5.28
C THR A 31 -2.14 -2.36 4.83
N PRO A 32 -3.16 -1.51 5.07
CA PRO A 32 -3.09 -0.11 4.65
C PRO A 32 -1.90 0.66 5.24
N THR A 33 -1.60 0.49 6.53
CA THR A 33 -0.40 1.08 7.14
C THR A 33 0.89 0.57 6.49
N THR A 34 0.94 -0.73 6.16
CA THR A 34 2.10 -1.32 5.46
C THR A 34 2.25 -0.74 4.06
N ALA A 35 1.17 -0.64 3.29
CA ALA A 35 1.17 -0.05 1.96
C ALA A 35 1.62 1.41 1.98
N ALA A 36 1.19 2.18 2.98
CA ALA A 36 1.62 3.56 3.15
C ALA A 36 3.10 3.67 3.54
N ARG A 37 3.60 2.77 4.38
CA ARG A 37 5.04 2.67 4.70
C ARG A 37 5.89 2.33 3.47
N ILE A 38 5.44 1.36 2.66
CA ILE A 38 6.09 1.01 1.39
C ILE A 38 6.17 2.23 0.47
N LEU A 39 5.06 2.97 0.32
CA LEU A 39 5.02 4.18 -0.50
C LEU A 39 5.96 5.27 0.02
N LYS A 40 6.00 5.48 1.33
CA LYS A 40 6.91 6.43 1.98
C LYS A 40 8.37 6.08 1.74
N ASP A 41 8.75 4.83 1.99
CA ASP A 41 10.13 4.38 1.79
C ASP A 41 10.54 4.43 0.32
N ALA A 42 9.64 4.09 -0.62
CA ALA A 42 9.89 4.26 -2.04
C ALA A 42 10.12 5.73 -2.43
N LYS A 43 9.34 6.66 -1.89
CA LYS A 43 9.47 8.10 -2.17
C LYS A 43 10.75 8.68 -1.57
N GLU A 44 11.19 8.17 -0.43
CA GLU A 44 12.38 8.64 0.30
C GLU A 44 13.65 7.86 -0.06
N GLY A 45 13.57 6.89 -0.97
CA GLY A 45 14.71 6.08 -1.40
C GLY A 45 15.28 5.18 -0.31
N ARG A 46 14.45 4.75 0.64
CA ARG A 46 14.83 3.83 1.73
C ARG A 46 14.49 2.39 1.39
N GLU A 47 15.25 1.48 1.99
CA GLU A 47 14.89 0.07 2.02
C GLU A 47 13.63 -0.17 2.88
N ASN A 48 12.89 -1.22 2.55
CA ASN A 48 11.69 -1.63 3.28
C ASN A 48 11.74 -3.13 3.57
N GLY A 49 11.70 -3.47 4.85
CA GLY A 49 11.80 -4.84 5.35
C GLY A 49 10.47 -5.57 5.50
N CYS A 50 9.36 -5.07 4.95
CA CYS A 50 8.15 -5.89 4.94
C CYS A 50 8.41 -7.16 4.12
N GLU A 51 7.85 -8.29 4.56
CA GLU A 51 8.18 -9.61 4.00
C GLU A 51 8.01 -9.64 2.47
N TRP A 52 6.93 -9.08 1.95
CA TRP A 52 6.67 -9.02 0.51
C TRP A 52 7.76 -8.24 -0.25
N ILE A 53 8.18 -7.07 0.26
CA ILE A 53 9.22 -6.27 -0.39
C ILE A 53 10.59 -6.92 -0.24
N ALA A 54 10.90 -7.47 0.93
CA ALA A 54 12.14 -8.20 1.18
C ALA A 54 12.28 -9.40 0.24
N SER A 55 11.24 -10.25 0.15
CA SER A 55 11.24 -11.49 -0.61
C SER A 55 11.14 -11.28 -2.12
N CYS A 56 10.27 -10.39 -2.60
CA CYS A 56 10.02 -10.21 -4.04
C CYS A 56 10.88 -9.11 -4.68
N TYR A 57 11.37 -8.15 -3.90
CA TYR A 57 12.06 -6.96 -4.41
C TYR A 57 13.40 -6.65 -3.72
N ARG A 58 13.95 -7.58 -2.93
CA ARG A 58 15.25 -7.44 -2.23
C ARG A 58 15.34 -6.15 -1.42
N CYS A 59 14.31 -5.89 -0.62
CA CYS A 59 14.17 -4.70 0.22
C CYS A 59 14.04 -3.37 -0.54
N ASN A 60 13.97 -3.35 -1.88
CA ASN A 60 13.76 -2.13 -2.65
C ASN A 60 12.26 -1.92 -2.96
N PRO A 61 11.57 -0.97 -2.29
CA PRO A 61 10.13 -0.77 -2.47
C PRO A 61 9.77 -0.04 -3.77
N ARG A 62 10.71 0.68 -4.38
CA ARG A 62 10.45 1.51 -5.57
C ARG A 62 9.87 0.73 -6.76
N PRO A 63 10.46 -0.40 -7.22
CA PRO A 63 9.89 -1.17 -8.32
C PRO A 63 8.49 -1.72 -8.03
N ALA A 64 8.18 -2.05 -6.76
CA ALA A 64 6.85 -2.52 -6.38
C ALA A 64 5.79 -1.41 -6.52
N VAL A 65 6.11 -0.19 -6.07
CA VAL A 65 5.22 0.98 -6.21
C VAL A 65 5.04 1.36 -7.67
N GLU A 66 6.12 1.41 -8.45
CA GLU A 66 6.06 1.70 -9.89
C GLU A 66 5.19 0.67 -10.63
N ARG A 67 5.34 -0.61 -10.28
CA ARG A 67 4.52 -1.68 -10.85
C ARG A 67 3.05 -1.54 -10.47
N ALA A 68 2.72 -1.29 -9.21
CA ALA A 68 1.34 -1.08 -8.76
C ALA A 68 0.66 0.09 -9.49
N ILE A 69 1.40 1.19 -9.74
CA ILE A 69 0.89 2.32 -10.52
C ILE A 69 0.72 1.96 -11.99
N ARG A 70 1.72 1.30 -12.58
CA ARG A 70 1.71 0.90 -14.00
C ARG A 70 0.58 -0.07 -14.31
N LEU A 71 0.34 -1.04 -13.43
CA LEU A 71 -0.66 -2.10 -13.60
C LEU A 71 -2.04 -1.75 -13.00
N ARG A 72 -2.28 -0.49 -12.60
CA ARG A 72 -3.53 -0.04 -11.95
C ARG A 72 -4.83 -0.39 -12.68
N ALA A 73 -4.78 -0.59 -14.00
CA ALA A 73 -5.93 -1.01 -14.80
C ALA A 73 -6.27 -2.51 -14.66
N HIS A 74 -5.30 -3.33 -14.23
CA HIS A 74 -5.37 -4.78 -14.14
C HIS A 74 -5.66 -5.31 -12.72
N HIS A 75 -5.74 -4.43 -11.72
CA HIS A 75 -6.10 -4.79 -10.35
C HIS A 75 -7.59 -5.15 -10.23
N ARG A 76 -7.92 -6.37 -10.64
CA ARG A 76 -9.26 -6.97 -10.65
C ARG A 76 -9.13 -8.48 -10.39
N GLY A 77 -10.13 -9.06 -9.73
CA GLY A 77 -10.18 -10.50 -9.46
C GLY A 77 -9.84 -10.86 -8.01
N TYR A 78 -9.76 -12.16 -7.74
CA TYR A 78 -9.52 -12.70 -6.41
C TYR A 78 -8.21 -12.17 -5.83
N MET A 79 -8.25 -11.64 -4.60
CA MET A 79 -7.13 -11.01 -3.88
C MET A 79 -6.49 -9.76 -4.52
N ALA A 80 -6.91 -9.37 -5.74
CA ALA A 80 -6.32 -8.24 -6.49
C ALA A 80 -7.34 -7.13 -6.78
N GLU A 81 -8.56 -7.18 -6.22
CA GLU A 81 -9.59 -6.17 -6.47
C GLU A 81 -9.29 -4.84 -5.77
N TYR A 82 -8.87 -3.85 -6.55
CA TYR A 82 -8.73 -2.46 -6.14
C TYR A 82 -9.92 -1.87 -5.35
N ARG A 83 -11.19 -2.10 -5.74
CA ARG A 83 -12.34 -1.49 -5.04
C ARG A 83 -12.46 -2.02 -3.61
N THR A 84 -12.21 -3.32 -3.42
CA THR A 84 -12.14 -3.94 -2.09
C THR A 84 -10.96 -3.35 -1.31
N ALA A 85 -9.78 -3.25 -1.92
CA ALA A 85 -8.62 -2.65 -1.27
C ALA A 85 -8.87 -1.19 -0.86
N LEU A 86 -9.55 -0.41 -1.71
CA LEU A 86 -9.89 0.98 -1.41
C LEU A 86 -10.93 1.09 -0.29
N ALA A 87 -11.90 0.18 -0.23
CA ALA A 87 -12.86 0.13 0.86
C ALA A 87 -12.17 -0.13 2.21
N ILE A 88 -11.18 -1.02 2.23
CA ILE A 88 -10.36 -1.30 3.42
C ILE A 88 -9.56 -0.06 3.85
N VAL A 89 -8.88 0.61 2.90
CA VAL A 89 -8.16 1.86 3.17
C VAL A 89 -9.09 2.92 3.77
N ARG A 90 -10.28 3.10 3.18
CA ARG A 90 -11.28 4.06 3.68
C ARG A 90 -11.76 3.70 5.07
N ARG A 91 -12.09 2.43 5.32
CA ARG A 91 -12.49 1.98 6.66
C ARG A 91 -11.43 2.34 7.71
N GLN A 92 -10.15 2.07 7.45
CA GLN A 92 -9.10 2.44 8.39
C GLN A 92 -9.00 3.96 8.59
N LEU A 93 -9.17 4.75 7.53
CA LEU A 93 -9.16 6.22 7.65
C LEU A 93 -10.36 6.75 8.45
N ASP A 94 -11.53 6.11 8.31
CA ASP A 94 -12.78 6.55 8.93
C ASP A 94 -12.90 6.10 10.39
N SER A 95 -12.48 4.87 10.72
CA SER A 95 -12.62 4.29 12.05
C SER A 95 -11.33 4.18 12.85
N GLY A 96 -10.16 4.36 12.22
CA GLY A 96 -8.86 4.08 12.82
C GLY A 96 -8.54 2.59 12.93
N GLU A 97 -9.47 1.70 12.58
CA GLU A 97 -9.26 0.25 12.66
C GLU A 97 -8.48 -0.24 11.44
N SER A 98 -7.22 -0.61 11.65
CA SER A 98 -6.47 -1.38 10.66
C SER A 98 -6.87 -2.84 10.75
N PRO A 99 -7.02 -3.52 9.61
CA PRO A 99 -7.28 -4.95 9.63
C PRO A 99 -5.96 -5.67 10.04
N LEU A 100 -6.06 -6.76 10.83
CA LEU A 100 -4.93 -7.48 11.46
C LEU A 100 -4.12 -8.45 10.55
N PHE A 101 -4.76 -9.28 9.73
CA PHE A 101 -4.14 -10.22 8.77
C PHE A 101 -4.72 -10.16 7.35
N ALA A 102 -3.89 -10.07 6.30
CA ALA A 102 -4.25 -10.01 4.86
C ALA A 102 -5.38 -10.92 4.32
N SER A 103 -5.92 -11.87 5.11
CA SER A 103 -6.99 -12.83 4.79
C SER A 103 -8.41 -12.23 4.60
N TRP A 104 -8.53 -10.96 4.25
CA TRP A 104 -9.81 -10.28 3.94
C TRP A 104 -10.06 -10.15 2.44
N PHE A 105 -9.37 -10.97 1.64
CA PHE A 105 -9.32 -10.91 0.18
C PHE A 105 -9.52 -12.27 -0.49
#